data_AF-A0A6J5BYK5-F1
#
_entry.id   AF-A0A6J5BYK5-F1
#
_cell.length_a   1.000
_cell.length_b   1.000
_cell.length_c   1.000
_cell.angle_alpha   90.00
_cell.angle_beta   90.00
_cell.angle_gamma   90.00
#
_symmetry.space_group_name_H-M   'P 1'
#
loop_
_entity.id
_entity.type
_entity.pdbx_description
1 polymer ?
#
loop_
_entity_poly.entity_id
_entity_poly.type
_entity_poly.pdbx_seq_one_letter_code
_entity_poly.pdbx_strand_id
1 'polypeptide(L)'
;MARAIPVSPDLAVPADGQGQASLRDDRCPANRKSTPEARARKVFMLERARQQTLFRRMESVRTEMAVLENVLRELLSDPAFVALLRRQGFVTMPRLLRDRLSGRNS
;
A
#
# COMPACT_ATOMS: atom_id res chain seq x y z
N MET A 1 -32.19 18.62 -41.19
CA MET A 1 -32.75 19.55 -40.19
C MET A 1 -31.60 20.29 -39.53
N ALA A 2 -31.55 21.60 -39.69
CA ALA A 2 -30.51 22.47 -39.16
C ALA A 2 -30.88 22.99 -37.76
N ARG A 3 -29.90 23.09 -36.86
CA ARG A 3 -29.94 23.93 -35.65
C ARG A 3 -28.60 24.70 -35.53
N ALA A 4 -28.55 25.85 -36.18
CA ALA A 4 -28.45 27.19 -35.59
C ALA A 4 -28.30 27.24 -34.03
N ILE A 5 -27.51 28.08 -33.32
CA ILE A 5 -26.57 29.21 -33.54
C ILE A 5 -25.72 29.36 -32.21
N PRO A 6 -25.05 30.47 -31.81
CA PRO A 6 -23.57 30.58 -31.70
C PRO A 6 -23.00 31.06 -30.34
N VAL A 7 -21.66 31.13 -30.28
CA VAL A 7 -20.78 32.21 -29.76
C VAL A 7 -21.08 32.88 -28.39
N SER A 8 -20.07 32.85 -27.51
CA SER A 8 -19.67 34.04 -26.73
C SER A 8 -18.18 33.97 -26.32
N PRO A 9 -17.53 35.14 -26.12
CA PRO A 9 -16.19 35.40 -26.65
C PRO A 9 -15.10 35.50 -25.59
N ASP A 10 -13.88 35.30 -26.08
CA ASP A 10 -12.61 35.65 -25.47
C ASP A 10 -12.49 37.18 -25.33
N LEU A 11 -12.17 37.67 -24.13
CA LEU A 11 -11.79 39.06 -23.87
C LEU A 11 -10.64 39.09 -22.87
N ALA A 12 -9.47 39.45 -23.38
CA ALA A 12 -8.28 39.79 -22.63
C ALA A 12 -8.39 41.22 -22.01
N VAL A 13 -8.07 41.33 -20.70
CA VAL A 13 -7.03 42.15 -20.00
C VAL A 13 -6.85 43.65 -20.42
N PRO A 14 -6.31 44.61 -19.61
CA PRO A 14 -5.97 44.73 -18.15
C PRO A 14 -6.56 45.99 -17.45
N ALA A 15 -6.38 46.14 -16.12
CA ALA A 15 -6.12 47.45 -15.50
C ALA A 15 -5.64 47.34 -14.04
N ASP A 16 -4.60 48.12 -13.75
CA ASP A 16 -3.80 48.21 -12.53
C ASP A 16 -4.56 48.54 -11.23
N GLY A 17 -4.05 48.03 -10.10
CA GLY A 17 -4.57 48.38 -8.78
C GLY A 17 -3.75 47.83 -7.62
N GLN A 18 -2.58 48.45 -7.38
CA GLN A 18 -1.89 48.52 -6.08
C GLN A 18 -1.51 47.20 -5.39
N GLY A 19 -0.37 46.65 -5.82
CA GLY A 19 0.48 45.86 -4.95
C GLY A 19 1.10 46.72 -3.86
N GLN A 20 0.42 46.89 -2.72
CA GLN A 20 1.11 47.13 -1.46
C GLN A 20 1.59 45.78 -0.93
N ALA A 21 2.76 45.39 -1.41
CA ALA A 21 3.63 44.44 -0.73
C ALA A 21 4.01 45.06 0.63
N SER A 22 3.13 44.89 1.62
CA SER A 22 3.54 44.99 3.01
C SER A 22 4.45 43.80 3.27
N LEU A 23 5.74 44.02 3.01
CA LEU A 23 6.86 43.29 3.58
C LEU A 23 6.75 43.39 5.11
N ARG A 24 5.78 42.67 5.69
CA ARG A 24 5.88 42.23 7.07
C ARG A 24 6.87 41.10 7.07
N ASP A 25 8.11 41.52 7.23
CA ASP A 25 9.19 40.92 8.00
C ASP A 25 8.72 39.79 8.93
N ASP A 26 8.29 38.66 8.34
CA ASP A 26 8.25 37.35 9.00
C ASP A 26 9.71 36.88 9.06
N ARG A 27 10.47 37.60 9.89
CA ARG A 27 11.76 37.18 10.39
C ARG A 27 11.52 35.90 11.19
N CYS A 28 11.43 34.79 10.47
CA CYS A 28 11.46 33.45 11.01
C CYS A 28 12.68 33.38 11.93
N PRO A 29 12.52 33.20 13.26
CA PRO A 29 13.67 33.11 14.12
C PRO A 29 14.38 31.80 13.79
N ALA A 30 15.44 31.90 13.00
CA ALA A 30 16.27 30.81 12.47
C ALA A 30 17.09 30.07 13.57
N ASN A 31 16.63 30.07 14.83
CA ASN A 31 17.39 29.51 15.93
C ASN A 31 16.57 28.95 17.11
N ARG A 32 15.35 28.46 16.87
CA ARG A 32 14.69 27.59 17.86
C ARG A 32 15.26 26.18 17.72
N LYS A 33 16.34 25.90 18.45
CA LYS A 33 16.79 24.53 18.73
C LYS A 33 15.56 23.74 19.16
N SER A 34 15.16 22.74 18.36
CA SER A 34 13.98 21.93 18.63
C SER A 34 14.02 21.40 20.06
N THR A 35 12.93 21.57 20.80
CA THR A 35 12.84 21.07 22.17
C THR A 35 13.09 19.56 22.18
N PRO A 36 13.66 19.00 23.26
CA PRO A 36 13.86 17.55 23.37
C PRO A 36 12.59 16.75 23.07
N GLU A 37 11.44 17.26 23.53
CA GLU A 37 10.13 16.67 23.25
C GLU A 37 9.77 16.70 21.75
N ALA A 38 10.01 17.83 21.06
CA ALA A 38 9.78 17.90 19.62
C ALA A 38 10.69 16.95 18.83
N ARG A 39 11.91 16.69 19.32
CA ARG A 39 12.80 15.67 18.74
C ARG A 39 12.28 14.26 19.00
N ALA A 40 11.85 13.96 20.22
CA ALA A 40 11.28 12.67 20.58
C ALA A 40 10.02 12.35 19.75
N ARG A 41 9.12 13.33 19.59
CA ARG A 41 7.94 13.20 18.74
C ARG A 41 8.31 12.92 17.28
N LYS A 42 9.34 13.58 16.74
CA LYS A 42 9.83 13.32 15.37
C LYS A 42 10.37 11.90 15.21
N VAL A 43 11.19 11.42 16.15
CA VAL A 43 11.73 10.05 16.13
C VAL A 43 10.60 9.03 16.23
N PHE A 44 9.64 9.24 17.13
CA PHE A 44 8.47 8.38 17.26
C PHE A 44 7.67 8.31 15.96
N MET A 45 7.40 9.45 15.33
CA MET A 45 6.66 9.49 14.06
C MET A 45 7.40 8.77 12.93
N LEU A 46 8.73 8.91 12.88
CA LEU A 46 9.57 8.20 11.91
C LEU A 46 9.51 6.69 12.12
N GLU A 47 9.65 6.23 13.37
CA GLU A 47 9.61 4.80 13.67
C GLU A 47 8.22 4.21 13.43
N ARG A 48 7.16 4.96 13.78
CA ARG A 48 5.78 4.58 13.45
C ARG A 48 5.59 4.41 11.94
N ALA A 49 6.09 5.35 11.14
CA ALA A 49 6.01 5.25 9.68
C ALA A 49 6.75 4.01 9.16
N ARG A 50 7.95 3.73 9.69
CA ARG A 50 8.73 2.54 9.36
C ARG A 50 7.97 1.24 9.67
N GLN A 51 7.40 1.15 10.88
CA GLN A 51 6.60 -0.01 11.29
C GLN A 51 5.37 -0.18 10.40
N GLN A 52 4.68 0.91 10.06
CA GLN A 52 3.52 0.85 9.17
C GLN A 52 3.90 0.32 7.78
N THR A 53 5.05 0.71 7.25
CA THR A 53 5.57 0.13 6.00
C THR A 53 5.86 -1.37 6.14
N LEU A 54 6.44 -1.80 7.26
CA LEU A 54 6.68 -3.22 7.52
C LEU A 54 5.37 -4.02 7.58
N PHE A 55 4.35 -3.52 8.28
CA PHE A 55 3.05 -4.17 8.33
C PHE A 55 2.42 -4.31 6.95
N ARG A 56 2.49 -3.28 6.11
CA ARG A 56 1.99 -3.36 4.72
C ARG A 56 2.72 -4.43 3.91
N ARG A 57 4.03 -4.56 4.08
CA ARG A 57 4.82 -5.61 3.41
C ARG A 57 4.43 -7.00 3.91
N MET A 58 4.28 -7.17 5.23
CA MET A 58 3.83 -8.42 5.81
C MET A 58 2.45 -8.82 5.31
N GLU A 59 1.53 -7.86 5.20
CA GLU A 59 0.19 -8.10 4.67
C GLU A 59 0.24 -8.53 3.19
N SER A 60 1.07 -7.88 2.37
CA SER A 60 1.29 -8.30 0.97
C SER A 60 1.75 -9.76 0.88
N VAL A 61 2.78 -10.12 1.65
CA VAL A 61 3.28 -11.51 1.68
C VAL A 61 2.20 -12.47 2.17
N ARG A 62 1.43 -12.08 3.20
CA ARG A 62 0.33 -12.89 3.71
C ARG A 62 -0.74 -13.13 2.64
N THR A 63 -1.09 -12.11 1.85
CA THR A 63 -2.06 -12.26 0.76
C THR A 63 -1.56 -13.19 -0.34
N GLU A 64 -0.28 -13.10 -0.72
CA GLU A 64 0.34 -14.00 -1.70
C GLU A 64 0.38 -15.45 -1.18
N MET A 65 0.75 -15.63 0.09
CA MET A 65 0.75 -16.95 0.73
C MET A 65 -0.66 -17.56 0.79
N ALA A 66 -1.69 -16.75 1.07
CA ALA A 66 -3.07 -17.22 1.08
C ALA A 66 -3.51 -17.74 -0.31
N VAL A 67 -3.07 -17.10 -1.39
CA VAL A 67 -3.32 -17.59 -2.75
C VAL A 67 -2.64 -18.94 -2.98
N LEU A 68 -1.36 -19.07 -2.60
CA LEU A 68 -0.62 -20.33 -2.74
C LEU A 68 -1.25 -21.46 -1.93
N GLU A 69 -1.67 -21.19 -0.69
CA GLU A 69 -2.36 -22.17 0.15
C GLU A 69 -3.68 -22.63 -0.48
N ASN A 70 -4.46 -21.72 -1.05
CA ASN A 70 -5.72 -22.05 -1.71
C ASN A 70 -5.50 -22.92 -2.95
N VAL A 71 -4.56 -22.55 -3.82
CA VAL A 71 -4.20 -23.34 -5.02
C VAL A 71 -3.72 -24.73 -4.61
N LEU A 72 -2.88 -24.82 -3.58
CA LEU A 72 -2.37 -26.10 -3.12
C LEU A 72 -3.47 -26.98 -2.49
N ARG A 73 -4.44 -26.37 -1.78
CA ARG A 73 -5.62 -27.09 -1.27
C ARG A 73 -6.47 -27.64 -2.41
N GLU A 74 -6.71 -26.84 -3.45
CA GLU A 74 -7.46 -27.28 -4.63
C GLU A 74 -6.75 -28.44 -5.34
N LEU A 75 -5.45 -28.32 -5.61
CA LEU A 75 -4.66 -29.38 -6.22
C LEU A 75 -4.68 -30.66 -5.37
N LEU A 76 -4.51 -30.55 -4.05
CA LEU A 76 -4.54 -31.71 -3.16
C LEU A 76 -5.94 -32.33 -2.98
N SER A 77 -7.00 -31.63 -3.40
CA SER A 77 -8.35 -32.18 -3.46
C SER A 77 -8.58 -33.06 -4.69
N ASP A 78 -7.81 -32.85 -5.77
CA ASP A 78 -7.86 -33.67 -6.97
C ASP A 78 -7.20 -35.05 -6.76
N PRO A 79 -7.96 -36.16 -6.88
CA PRO A 79 -7.41 -37.50 -6.74
C PRO A 79 -6.39 -37.85 -7.83
N ALA A 80 -6.49 -37.27 -9.04
CA ALA A 80 -5.54 -37.54 -10.11
C ALA A 80 -4.16 -36.93 -9.80
N PHE A 81 -4.12 -35.68 -9.34
CA PHE A 81 -2.91 -35.04 -8.83
C PHE A 81 -2.28 -35.82 -7.67
N VAL A 82 -3.09 -36.27 -6.70
CA VAL A 82 -2.58 -37.07 -5.57
C VAL A 82 -2.02 -38.42 -6.03
N ALA A 83 -2.67 -39.07 -7.00
CA ALA A 83 -2.17 -40.31 -7.59
C ALA A 83 -0.83 -40.10 -8.30
N LEU A 84 -0.67 -38.98 -9.02
CA LEU A 84 0.59 -38.60 -9.66
C LEU A 84 1.71 -38.38 -8.63
N LEU A 85 1.44 -37.66 -7.54
CA LEU A 85 2.41 -37.48 -6.46
C LEU A 85 2.87 -38.82 -5.88
N ARG A 86 1.93 -39.74 -5.61
CA ARG A 86 2.26 -41.08 -5.09
C ARG A 86 3.08 -41.89 -6.08
N ARG A 87 2.74 -41.84 -7.37
CA ARG A 87 3.48 -42.52 -8.44
C ARG A 87 4.93 -42.02 -8.55
N GLN A 88 5.16 -40.74 -8.26
CA GLN A 88 6.49 -40.13 -8.26
C GLN A 88 7.28 -40.43 -6.96
N GLY A 89 6.72 -41.19 -6.02
CA GLY A 89 7.38 -41.56 -4.75
C GLY A 89 7.02 -40.67 -3.57
N PHE A 90 6.17 -39.66 -3.77
CA PHE A 90 5.69 -38.77 -2.70
C PHE A 90 4.49 -39.39 -1.96
N VAL A 91 4.70 -40.54 -1.31
CA VAL A 91 3.60 -41.32 -0.69
C VAL A 91 2.99 -40.62 0.52
N THR A 92 3.81 -40.04 1.39
CA THR A 92 3.39 -39.40 2.66
C THR A 92 3.10 -37.90 2.52
N MET A 93 3.74 -37.24 1.55
CA MET A 93 3.65 -35.79 1.32
C MET A 93 2.22 -35.26 1.15
N PRO A 94 1.31 -35.88 0.37
CA PRO A 94 -0.06 -35.37 0.24
C PRO A 94 -0.80 -35.26 1.57
N ARG A 95 -0.55 -36.19 2.51
CA ARG A 95 -1.14 -36.14 3.86
C ARG A 95 -0.50 -35.04 4.69
N LEU A 96 0.84 -34.99 4.73
CA LEU A 96 1.57 -33.96 5.47
C LEU A 96 1.22 -32.53 5.03
N LEU A 97 1.05 -32.31 3.73
CA LEU A 97 0.65 -31.01 3.19
C LEU A 97 -0.78 -30.66 3.62
N ARG A 98 -1.74 -31.60 3.56
CA ARG A 98 -3.11 -31.35 4.04
C ARG A 98 -3.15 -31.02 5.52
N ASP A 99 -2.38 -31.72 6.35
CA ASP A 99 -2.35 -31.48 7.79
C ASP A 99 -1.73 -30.12 8.13
N ARG A 100 -0.69 -29.70 7.40
CA ARG A 100 -0.10 -28.35 7.52
C ARG A 100 -1.07 -27.27 7.05
N LEU A 101 -1.72 -27.46 5.91
CA LEU A 101 -2.68 -26.51 5.35
C LEU A 101 -3.95 -26.38 6.20
N SER A 102 -4.28 -27.37 7.02
CA SER A 102 -5.43 -27.33 7.94
C SER A 102 -5.08 -26.80 9.34
N GLY A 103 -3.81 -26.43 9.58
CA GLY A 103 -3.36 -25.94 10.88
C GLY A 103 -3.35 -27.02 11.98
N ARG A 104 -3.37 -28.30 11.61
CA ARG A 104 -3.41 -29.42 12.59
C ARG A 104 -2.02 -29.74 13.17
N ASN A 105 -0.97 -29.26 12.52
CA ASN A 105 0.44 -29.51 12.88
C ASN A 105 1.22 -28.21 13.20
N SER A 106 0.53 -27.10 13.49
CA SER A 106 1.12 -25.81 13.85
C SER A 106 1.03 -25.55 15.34
#